data_AF-A0A850NQ97-F1
#
_entry.id   AF-A0A850NQ97-F1
#
_cell.length_a   1.000
_cell.length_b   1.000
_cell.length_c   1.000
_cell.angle_alpha   90.00
_cell.angle_beta   90.00
_cell.angle_gamma   90.00
#
_symmetry.space_group_name_H-M   'P 1'
#
loop_
_entity.id
_entity.type
_entity.pdbx_description
1 polymer ?
#
loop_
_entity_poly.entity_id
_entity_poly.type
_entity_poly.pdbx_seq_one_letter_code
_entity_poly.pdbx_strand_id
1 'polypeptide(L)'
;MPLSPTIISRLAKSAMVASLGAFGLLVAFNNLTDYGSNFAFVHHVLAMDTTFAGNHLLWRAIARPWVWHLAYVTIILGEALTGVLFVAASVAMARALRADAAGFAR
;
A
#
# COMPACT_ATOMS: atom_id res chain seq x y z
N MET A 1 26.33 -22.88 14.87
CA MET A 1 25.12 -23.69 15.08
C MET A 1 24.06 -23.22 14.10
N PRO A 2 23.46 -24.09 13.26
CA PRO A 2 22.43 -23.68 12.32
C PRO A 2 21.19 -23.13 13.06
N LEU A 3 20.49 -22.18 12.45
CA LEU A 3 19.22 -21.67 12.98
C LEU A 3 18.18 -22.79 13.02
N SER A 4 17.34 -22.83 14.06
CA SER A 4 16.26 -23.81 14.12
C SER A 4 15.21 -23.55 13.02
N PRO A 5 14.53 -24.59 12.51
CA PRO A 5 13.47 -24.43 11.50
C PRO A 5 12.40 -23.41 11.89
N THR A 6 12.07 -23.33 13.19
CA THR A 6 11.14 -22.34 13.73
C THR A 6 11.65 -20.91 13.50
N ILE A 7 12.90 -20.62 13.85
CA ILE A 7 13.48 -19.27 13.67
C ILE A 7 13.54 -18.90 12.18
N ILE A 8 13.88 -19.84 11.31
CA ILE A 8 13.89 -19.63 9.85
C ILE A 8 12.49 -19.22 9.36
N SER A 9 11.44 -19.94 9.78
CA SER A 9 10.06 -19.62 9.40
C SER A 9 9.61 -18.24 9.90
N ARG A 10 10.06 -17.84 11.09
CA ARG A 10 9.73 -16.54 11.70
C ARG A 10 10.44 -15.39 11.00
N LEU A 11 11.70 -15.58 10.62
CA LEU A 11 12.45 -14.64 9.79
C LEU A 11 11.81 -14.47 8.42
N ALA A 12 11.44 -15.57 7.76
CA ALA A 12 10.77 -15.52 6.47
C ALA A 12 9.46 -14.70 6.55
N LYS A 13 8.61 -14.96 7.54
CA LYS A 13 7.39 -14.17 7.77
C LYS A 13 7.68 -12.69 8.01
N SER A 14 8.65 -12.39 8.88
CA SER A 14 9.02 -11.00 9.20
C SER A 14 9.56 -10.27 7.98
N ALA A 15 10.39 -10.94 7.17
CA ALA A 15 10.94 -10.40 5.94
C ALA A 15 9.85 -10.15 4.89
N MET A 16 8.89 -11.07 4.72
CA MET A 16 7.76 -10.86 3.82
C MET A 16 6.93 -9.63 4.22
N VAL A 17 6.63 -9.47 5.51
CA VAL A 17 5.88 -8.31 6.02
C VAL A 17 6.70 -7.02 5.84
N ALA A 18 8.00 -7.05 6.09
CA ALA A 18 8.89 -5.92 5.85
C ALA A 18 8.92 -5.51 4.37
N SER A 19 9.00 -6.48 3.45
CA SER A 19 8.99 -6.23 2.00
C SER A 19 7.70 -5.58 1.54
N LEU A 20 6.55 -6.04 2.05
CA LEU A 20 5.25 -5.41 1.76
C LEU A 20 5.16 -3.98 2.33
N GLY A 21 5.70 -3.75 3.53
CA GLY A 21 5.80 -2.41 4.11
C GLY A 21 6.68 -1.48 3.28
N ALA A 22 7.87 -1.95 2.88
CA ALA A 22 8.78 -1.22 2.01
C ALA A 22 8.16 -0.92 0.64
N PHE A 23 7.44 -1.87 0.06
CA PHE A 23 6.71 -1.67 -1.20
C PHE A 23 5.65 -0.58 -1.05
N GLY A 24 4.80 -0.65 0.00
CA GLY A 24 3.78 0.39 0.25
C GLY A 24 4.37 1.79 0.42
N LEU A 25 5.49 1.91 1.15
CA LEU A 25 6.19 3.18 1.31
C LEU A 25 6.84 3.68 0.01
N LEU A 26 7.41 2.78 -0.79
CA LEU A 26 8.00 3.12 -2.09
C LEU A 26 6.92 3.63 -3.06
N VAL A 27 5.76 2.98 -3.10
CA VAL A 27 4.62 3.41 -3.92
C VAL A 27 4.13 4.79 -3.47
N ALA A 28 3.92 4.99 -2.16
CA ALA A 28 3.51 6.28 -1.62
C ALA A 28 4.53 7.39 -1.91
N PHE A 29 5.83 7.08 -1.76
CA PHE A 29 6.92 7.99 -2.09
C PHE A 29 6.90 8.38 -3.57
N ASN A 30 6.81 7.40 -4.46
CA ASN A 30 6.70 7.62 -5.90
C ASN A 30 5.51 8.52 -6.24
N ASN A 31 4.34 8.25 -5.65
CA ASN A 31 3.13 9.03 -5.89
C ASN A 31 3.19 10.46 -5.32
N LEU A 32 4.05 10.71 -4.33
CA LEU A 32 4.36 12.06 -3.85
C LEU A 32 5.34 12.79 -4.78
N THR A 33 6.41 12.11 -5.21
CA THR A 33 7.50 12.73 -5.97
C THR A 33 7.16 12.91 -7.45
N ASP A 34 6.40 11.98 -8.02
CA ASP A 34 5.85 12.06 -9.36
C ASP A 34 4.31 12.01 -9.32
N TYR A 35 3.74 13.05 -8.71
CA TYR A 35 2.30 13.14 -8.52
C TYR A 35 1.52 13.13 -9.84
N GLY A 36 2.03 13.80 -10.87
CA GLY A 36 1.32 14.02 -12.14
C GLY A 36 1.03 12.74 -12.91
N SER A 37 2.02 11.83 -12.99
CA SER A 37 1.91 10.60 -13.79
C SER A 37 0.75 9.71 -13.33
N ASN A 38 0.67 9.44 -12.03
CA ASN A 38 -0.37 8.57 -11.48
C ASN A 38 -1.69 9.31 -11.19
N PHE A 39 -1.65 10.63 -10.98
CA PHE A 39 -2.85 11.46 -10.93
C PHE A 39 -3.65 11.39 -12.25
N ALA A 40 -2.98 11.36 -13.40
CA ALA A 40 -3.64 11.30 -14.70
C ALA A 40 -4.57 10.07 -14.82
N PHE A 41 -4.14 8.91 -14.31
CA PHE A 41 -5.00 7.71 -14.28
C PHE A 41 -6.24 7.92 -13.40
N VAL A 42 -6.08 8.47 -12.19
CA VAL A 42 -7.20 8.74 -11.28
C VAL A 42 -8.17 9.75 -11.90
N HIS A 43 -7.65 10.81 -12.51
CA HIS A 43 -8.43 11.78 -13.27
C HIS A 43 -9.29 11.09 -14.34
N HIS A 44 -8.67 10.33 -15.25
CA HIS A 44 -9.39 9.73 -16.37
C HIS A 44 -10.45 8.71 -15.92
N VAL A 45 -10.18 7.96 -14.85
CA VAL A 45 -11.15 7.03 -14.26
C VAL A 45 -12.36 7.79 -13.69
N LEU A 46 -12.14 8.88 -12.95
CA LEU A 46 -13.22 9.63 -12.32
C LEU A 46 -13.98 10.52 -13.32
N ALA A 47 -13.27 11.12 -14.28
CA ALA A 47 -13.85 11.93 -15.34
C ALA A 47 -14.58 11.07 -16.40
N MET A 48 -14.23 9.79 -16.53
CA MET A 48 -14.75 8.86 -17.53
C MET A 48 -14.53 9.31 -18.98
N ASP A 49 -13.58 10.20 -19.22
CA ASP A 49 -13.29 10.87 -20.50
C ASP A 49 -12.57 9.97 -21.52
N THR A 50 -12.10 8.80 -21.07
CA THR A 50 -11.43 7.77 -21.89
C THR A 50 -12.30 6.53 -22.09
N THR A 51 -13.59 6.58 -21.73
CA THR A 51 -14.52 5.46 -21.92
C THR A 51 -15.05 5.36 -23.36
N PHE A 52 -15.60 4.21 -23.74
CA PHE A 52 -16.09 3.96 -25.10
C PHE A 52 -17.22 4.90 -25.51
N ALA A 53 -17.30 5.21 -26.80
CA ALA A 53 -18.42 5.97 -27.37
C ALA A 53 -19.76 5.26 -27.09
N GLY A 54 -20.78 6.04 -26.72
CA GLY A 54 -22.10 5.50 -26.36
C GLY A 54 -22.22 4.93 -24.95
N ASN A 55 -21.23 5.16 -24.08
CA ASN A 55 -21.30 4.72 -22.69
C ASN A 55 -22.52 5.34 -21.94
N HIS A 56 -23.50 4.49 -21.63
CA HIS A 56 -24.71 4.91 -20.92
C HIS A 56 -24.48 5.28 -19.44
N LEU A 57 -23.27 5.04 -18.90
CA LEU A 57 -22.92 5.30 -17.50
C LEU A 57 -22.23 6.65 -17.26
N LEU A 58 -22.15 7.53 -18.27
CA LEU A 58 -21.51 8.84 -18.16
C LEU A 58 -22.15 9.76 -17.10
N TRP A 59 -23.37 9.46 -16.65
CA TRP A 59 -23.99 10.18 -15.52
C TRP A 59 -23.21 10.03 -14.21
N ARG A 60 -22.30 9.04 -14.11
CA ARG A 60 -21.39 8.83 -12.96
C ARG A 60 -20.12 9.65 -13.04
N ALA A 61 -19.86 10.34 -14.15
CA ALA A 61 -18.64 11.12 -14.35
C ALA A 61 -18.55 12.23 -13.30
N ILE A 62 -17.39 12.33 -12.66
CA ILE A 62 -17.08 13.36 -11.68
C ILE A 62 -16.20 14.39 -12.38
N ALA A 63 -16.76 15.55 -12.72
CA ALA A 63 -16.05 16.60 -13.47
C ALA A 63 -15.42 17.69 -12.58
N ARG A 64 -15.28 17.44 -11.26
CA ARG A 64 -14.78 18.44 -10.29
C ARG A 64 -13.30 18.17 -9.97
N PRO A 65 -12.36 19.06 -10.36
CA PRO A 65 -10.93 18.80 -10.20
C PRO A 65 -10.48 18.50 -8.77
N TRP A 66 -11.05 19.20 -7.79
CA TRP A 66 -10.71 18.98 -6.38
C TRP A 66 -11.08 17.57 -5.89
N VAL A 67 -12.11 16.93 -6.48
CA VAL A 67 -12.51 15.56 -6.11
C VAL A 67 -11.49 14.55 -6.60
N TRP A 68 -10.88 14.77 -7.77
CA TRP A 68 -9.80 13.91 -8.27
C TRP A 68 -8.59 13.97 -7.36
N HIS A 69 -8.20 15.16 -6.93
CA HIS A 69 -7.10 15.34 -5.97
C HIS A 69 -7.42 14.70 -4.63
N LEU A 70 -8.64 14.89 -4.11
CA LEU A 70 -9.06 14.25 -2.86
C LEU A 70 -8.99 12.73 -2.94
N ALA A 71 -9.49 12.14 -4.02
CA ALA A 71 -9.43 10.70 -4.25
C ALA A 71 -7.98 10.21 -4.32
N TYR A 72 -7.13 10.89 -5.07
CA TYR A 72 -5.74 10.48 -5.23
C TYR A 72 -4.93 10.64 -3.94
N VAL A 73 -5.12 11.74 -3.20
CA VAL A 73 -4.51 11.90 -1.86
C VAL A 73 -4.96 10.80 -0.91
N THR A 74 -6.23 10.39 -0.96
CA THR A 74 -6.75 9.28 -0.14
C THR A 74 -6.04 7.95 -0.47
N ILE A 75 -5.80 7.67 -1.76
CA ILE A 75 -5.03 6.49 -2.19
C ILE A 75 -3.62 6.54 -1.60
N ILE A 76 -2.92 7.66 -1.74
CA ILE A 76 -1.55 7.81 -1.23
C ILE A 76 -1.47 7.67 0.29
N LEU A 77 -2.45 8.24 1.02
CA LEU A 77 -2.55 8.06 2.47
C LEU A 77 -2.76 6.58 2.83
N GLY A 78 -3.56 5.85 2.06
CA GLY A 78 -3.75 4.40 2.23
C GLY A 78 -2.46 3.60 2.00
N GLU A 79 -1.71 3.94 0.95
CA GLU A 79 -0.41 3.32 0.64
C GLU A 79 0.60 3.58 1.77
N ALA A 80 0.72 4.84 2.20
CA ALA A 80 1.61 5.25 3.29
C ALA A 80 1.24 4.58 4.62
N LEU A 81 -0.05 4.59 4.98
CA LEU A 81 -0.55 3.95 6.20
C LEU A 81 -0.27 2.45 6.18
N THR A 82 -0.56 1.78 5.06
CA THR A 82 -0.27 0.34 4.88
C THR A 82 1.23 0.08 5.05
N GLY A 83 2.07 0.89 4.38
CA GLY A 83 3.52 0.81 4.48
C GLY A 83 4.03 0.94 5.92
N VAL A 84 3.61 1.99 6.62
CA VAL A 84 3.99 2.26 8.02
C VAL A 84 3.55 1.13 8.95
N LEU A 85 2.29 0.68 8.83
CA LEU A 85 1.76 -0.39 9.68
C LEU A 85 2.50 -1.71 9.47
N PHE A 86 2.84 -2.05 8.23
CA PHE A 86 3.59 -3.26 7.92
C PHE A 86 5.05 -3.18 8.38
N VAL A 87 5.69 -2.02 8.25
CA VAL A 87 7.03 -1.81 8.83
C VAL A 87 6.96 -1.97 10.35
N ALA A 88 6.00 -1.33 11.03
CA ALA A 88 5.83 -1.46 12.47
C ALA A 88 5.59 -2.93 12.89
N ALA A 89 4.73 -3.65 12.17
CA ALA A 89 4.48 -5.08 12.39
C ALA A 89 5.75 -5.91 12.20
N SER A 90 6.53 -5.70 11.14
CA SER A 90 7.77 -6.44 10.91
C SER A 90 8.82 -6.18 11.99
N VAL A 91 8.92 -4.96 12.51
CA VAL A 91 9.78 -4.62 13.66
C VAL A 91 9.32 -5.34 14.92
N ALA A 92 8.01 -5.39 15.18
CA ALA A 92 7.46 -6.14 16.31
C ALA A 92 7.77 -7.64 16.19
N MET A 93 7.57 -8.24 15.01
CA MET A 93 7.89 -9.65 14.73
C MET A 93 9.38 -9.93 14.89
N ALA A 94 10.25 -9.04 14.42
CA ALA A 94 11.70 -9.15 14.56
C ALA A 94 12.15 -9.14 16.03
N ARG A 95 11.51 -8.33 16.88
CA ARG A 95 11.76 -8.30 18.33
C ARG A 95 11.29 -9.58 19.02
N ALA A 96 10.24 -10.23 18.49
CA ALA A 96 9.66 -11.45 19.06
C ALA A 96 10.25 -12.76 18.49
N LEU A 97 11.31 -12.72 17.66
CA LEU A 97 11.84 -13.92 16.97
C LEU A 97 12.15 -15.09 17.91
N ARG A 98 12.61 -14.81 19.14
CA ARG A 98 12.97 -15.81 20.16
C ARG A 98 11.92 -16.00 21.25
N ALA A 99 10.77 -15.34 21.16
CA ALA A 99 9.67 -15.54 22.08
C ALA A 99 9.11 -16.96 21.98
N ASP A 100 8.30 -17.38 22.94
CA ASP A 100 7.51 -18.60 22.82
C ASP A 100 6.49 -18.50 21.67
N ALA A 101 5.72 -19.56 21.44
CA ALA A 101 4.76 -19.57 20.33
C ALA A 101 3.69 -18.47 20.50
N ALA A 102 3.19 -18.27 21.72
CA ALA A 102 2.19 -17.26 22.03
C ALA A 102 2.74 -15.84 21.86
N GLY A 103 3.95 -15.57 22.33
CA GLY A 103 4.59 -14.26 22.23
C GLY A 103 4.98 -13.86 20.80
N PHE A 104 5.20 -14.81 19.90
CA PHE A 104 5.42 -14.51 18.47
C PHE A 104 4.11 -14.33 17.68
N ALA A 105 3.00 -14.93 18.14
CA ALA A 105 1.71 -14.87 17.45
C ALA A 105 0.87 -13.62 17.80
N ARG A 106 1.39 -12.74 18.67
CA ARG A 106 0.72 -11.55 19.18
C ARG A 106 1.17 -10.31 18.44
#